data_AF-A0A087B6A5-F1
#
_entry.id   AF-A0A087B6A5-F1
#
_cell.length_a   1.000
_cell.length_b   1.000
_cell.length_c   1.000
_cell.angle_alpha   90.00
_cell.angle_beta   90.00
_cell.angle_gamma   90.00
#
_symmetry.space_group_name_H-M   'P 1'
#
loop_
_entity.id
_entity.type
_entity.pdbx_description
1 polymer ?
#
loop_
_entity_poly.entity_id
_entity_poly.type
_entity_poly.pdbx_seq_one_letter_code
_entity_poly.pdbx_strand_id
1 'polypeptide(L)'
;MTGTEVIAIILSVAGCEGLWKLIQWYAERKSKMVRKSEIDELISRSLTNSKDLRALSEQIEKNTATLASVRTDLRAHELSSLRHMLFSSPQGRVDHEHLIEAGKHYLALGGNGAGKIRLHQLEADYQQRLEKK
;
A
#
# COMPACT_ATOMS: atom_id res chain seq x y z
N MET A 1 -28.48 -65.76 1.20
CA MET A 1 -27.41 -65.03 1.90
C MET A 1 -26.09 -65.47 1.32
N THR A 2 -25.50 -64.63 0.47
CA THR A 2 -24.19 -64.89 -0.14
C THR A 2 -23.09 -64.51 0.85
N GLY A 3 -21.98 -65.26 0.89
CA GLY A 3 -20.96 -65.22 1.95
C GLY A 3 -20.28 -63.87 2.21
N THR A 4 -20.50 -62.87 1.37
CA THR A 4 -19.99 -61.50 1.54
C THR A 4 -20.71 -60.71 2.64
N GLU A 5 -21.98 -61.02 2.92
CA GLU A 5 -22.75 -60.33 3.97
C GLU A 5 -22.32 -60.75 5.38
N VAL A 6 -21.93 -62.01 5.56
CA VAL A 6 -21.49 -62.56 6.87
C VAL A 6 -20.13 -61.98 7.27
N ILE A 7 -19.22 -61.78 6.31
CA ILE A 7 -17.89 -61.21 6.56
C ILE A 7 -18.00 -59.73 6.94
N ALA A 8 -18.94 -58.98 6.34
CA ALA A 8 -19.17 -57.58 6.67
C ALA A 8 -19.71 -57.37 8.10
N ILE A 9 -20.54 -58.30 8.59
CA ILE A 9 -21.08 -58.26 9.97
C ILE A 9 -20.01 -58.64 11.00
N ILE A 10 -19.13 -59.59 10.69
CA ILE A 10 -18.03 -59.97 11.60
C ILE A 10 -16.99 -58.84 11.70
N LEU A 11 -16.71 -58.13 10.60
CA LEU A 11 -15.76 -57.02 10.60
C LEU A 11 -16.28 -55.77 11.36
N SER A 12 -17.59 -55.55 11.38
CA SER A 12 -18.20 -54.41 12.09
C SER A 12 -18.27 -54.63 13.61
N VAL A 13 -18.46 -55.88 14.06
CA VAL A 13 -18.53 -56.22 15.49
C VAL A 13 -17.13 -56.26 16.14
N ALA A 14 -16.11 -56.73 15.42
CA ALA A 14 -14.73 -56.79 15.96
C ALA A 14 -13.98 -55.45 15.92
N GLY A 15 -14.46 -54.48 15.13
CA GLY A 15 -13.70 -53.26 14.80
C GLY A 15 -13.76 -52.10 15.81
N CYS A 16 -14.67 -52.09 16.77
CA CYS A 16 -14.91 -50.87 17.59
C CYS A 16 -14.15 -50.79 18.92
N GLU A 17 -13.86 -51.90 19.62
CA GLU A 17 -13.25 -51.79 20.96
C GLU A 17 -11.71 -51.80 20.96
N GLY A 18 -11.10 -52.60 20.09
CA GLY A 18 -9.64 -52.70 20.00
C GLY A 18 -9.00 -51.46 19.34
N LEU A 19 -9.67 -50.90 18.34
CA LEU A 19 -9.16 -49.76 17.56
C LEU A 19 -9.10 -48.48 18.40
N TRP A 20 -10.10 -48.25 19.27
CA TRP A 20 -10.13 -47.10 20.17
C TRP A 20 -8.98 -47.16 21.19
N LYS A 21 -8.74 -48.32 21.80
CA LYS A 21 -7.62 -48.50 22.74
C LYS A 21 -6.26 -48.26 22.09
N LEU A 22 -6.11 -48.62 20.82
CA LEU A 22 -4.87 -48.42 20.06
C LEU A 22 -4.64 -46.94 19.75
N ILE A 23 -5.70 -46.19 19.42
CA ILE A 23 -5.65 -44.74 19.22
C ILE A 23 -5.33 -44.01 20.54
N GLN A 24 -5.96 -44.41 21.66
CA GLN A 24 -5.66 -43.84 22.98
C GLN A 24 -4.20 -44.05 23.39
N TRP A 25 -3.69 -45.26 23.24
CA TRP A 25 -2.30 -45.58 23.56
C TRP A 25 -1.30 -44.78 22.70
N TYR A 26 -1.61 -44.60 21.41
CA TYR A 26 -0.78 -43.81 20.51
C TYR A 26 -0.81 -42.32 20.87
N ALA A 27 -1.97 -41.79 21.27
CA ALA A 27 -2.13 -40.41 21.73
C ALA A 27 -1.40 -40.15 23.05
N GLU A 28 -1.46 -41.07 24.02
CA GLU A 28 -0.77 -40.97 25.31
C GLU A 28 0.76 -41.01 25.18
N ARG A 29 1.30 -41.70 24.17
CA ARG A 29 2.74 -41.68 23.87
C ARG A 29 3.21 -40.33 23.32
N LYS A 30 2.37 -39.62 22.55
CA LYS A 30 2.72 -38.30 22.02
C LYS A 30 2.46 -37.16 23.00
N SER A 31 1.44 -37.25 23.86
CA SER A 31 1.09 -36.16 24.79
C SER A 31 2.10 -35.94 25.92
N LYS A 32 2.89 -36.95 26.30
CA LYS A 32 3.97 -36.80 27.30
C LYS A 32 5.25 -36.14 26.78
N MET A 33 5.37 -35.90 25.46
CA MET A 33 6.57 -35.34 24.82
C MET A 33 6.37 -33.99 24.15
N VAL A 34 5.18 -33.37 24.20
CA VAL A 34 5.06 -31.93 23.90
C VAL A 34 5.59 -31.17 25.12
N ARG A 35 6.91 -31.06 25.17
CA ARG A 35 7.65 -30.43 26.27
C ARG A 35 7.23 -28.97 26.36
N LYS A 36 7.05 -28.47 27.60
CA LYS A 36 6.84 -27.05 27.90
C LYS A 36 7.83 -26.13 27.16
N SER A 37 9.04 -26.60 26.89
CA SER A 37 10.05 -25.88 26.11
C SER A 37 9.63 -25.56 24.68
N GLU A 38 8.86 -26.42 24.01
CA GLU A 38 8.38 -26.19 22.65
C GLU A 38 7.24 -25.16 22.64
N ILE A 39 6.42 -25.16 23.69
CA ILE A 39 5.39 -24.14 23.91
C ILE A 39 6.04 -22.78 24.25
N ASP A 40 7.06 -22.76 25.10
CA ASP A 40 7.82 -21.53 25.44
C ASP A 40 8.58 -20.98 24.23
N GLU A 41 9.09 -21.85 23.35
CA GLU A 41 9.71 -21.46 22.07
C GLU A 41 8.67 -20.84 21.11
N LEU A 42 7.47 -21.42 21.00
CA LEU A 42 6.40 -20.84 20.18
C LEU A 42 5.87 -19.53 20.75
N ILE A 43 5.75 -19.41 22.08
CA ILE A 43 5.36 -18.17 22.76
C ILE A 43 6.42 -17.09 22.53
N SER A 44 7.69 -17.39 22.75
CA SER A 44 8.77 -16.43 22.51
C SER A 44 8.83 -16.00 21.04
N ARG A 45 8.68 -16.92 20.08
CA ARG A 45 8.65 -16.63 18.64
C ARG A 45 7.44 -15.79 18.23
N SER A 46 6.27 -16.02 18.83
CA SER A 46 5.07 -15.19 18.59
C SER A 46 5.20 -13.80 19.21
N LEU A 47 5.82 -13.69 20.39
CA LEU A 47 6.10 -12.41 21.06
C LEU A 47 7.16 -11.60 20.31
N THR A 48 8.22 -12.23 19.78
CA THR A 48 9.20 -11.56 18.92
C THR A 48 8.56 -11.11 17.62
N ASN A 49 7.79 -11.98 16.95
CA ASN A 49 7.03 -11.57 15.76
C ASN A 49 6.07 -10.41 16.09
N SER A 50 5.42 -10.41 17.27
CA SER A 50 4.57 -9.30 17.68
C SER A 50 5.33 -8.00 17.92
N LYS A 51 6.56 -8.07 18.44
CA LYS A 51 7.43 -6.89 18.61
C LYS A 51 7.93 -6.38 17.27
N ASP A 52 8.34 -7.29 16.39
CA ASP A 52 8.81 -6.96 15.03
C ASP A 52 7.67 -6.38 14.18
N LEU A 53 6.46 -6.93 14.27
CA LEU A 53 5.27 -6.38 13.61
C LEU A 53 4.90 -4.99 14.14
N ARG A 54 5.02 -4.75 15.45
CA ARG A 54 4.80 -3.41 16.03
C ARG A 54 5.86 -2.41 15.55
N ALA A 55 7.13 -2.82 15.55
CA ALA A 55 8.22 -1.98 15.04
C ALA A 55 8.04 -1.68 13.54
N LEU A 56 7.60 -2.65 12.74
CA LEU A 56 7.30 -2.45 11.32
C LEU A 56 6.12 -1.51 11.13
N SER A 57 5.05 -1.66 11.91
CA SER A 57 3.89 -0.76 11.86
C SER A 57 4.29 0.68 12.22
N GLU A 58 5.13 0.85 13.24
CA GLU A 58 5.64 2.17 13.64
C GLU A 58 6.52 2.80 12.53
N GLN A 59 7.34 1.98 11.85
CA GLN A 59 8.11 2.46 10.70
C GLN A 59 7.22 2.84 9.52
N ILE A 60 6.17 2.07 9.23
CA ILE A 60 5.21 2.41 8.18
C ILE A 60 4.54 3.73 8.52
N GLU A 61 4.07 3.92 9.76
CA GLU A 61 3.44 5.17 10.18
C GLU A 61 4.40 6.37 10.02
N LYS A 62 5.64 6.24 10.50
CA LYS A 62 6.69 7.26 10.32
C LYS A 62 6.94 7.55 8.83
N ASN A 63 7.08 6.52 8.01
CA ASN A 63 7.30 6.67 6.57
C ASN A 63 6.10 7.30 5.86
N THR A 64 4.87 6.98 6.26
CA THR A 64 3.68 7.63 5.70
C THR A 64 3.60 9.10 6.08
N ALA A 65 3.99 9.45 7.31
CA ALA A 65 4.06 10.84 7.76
C ALA A 65 5.15 11.63 7.01
N THR A 66 6.34 11.06 6.83
CA THR A 66 7.41 11.70 6.06
C THR A 66 7.07 11.82 4.58
N LEU A 67 6.40 10.84 3.97
CA LEU A 67 5.92 10.95 2.60
C LEU A 67 4.87 12.05 2.45
N ALA A 68 3.98 12.21 3.44
CA ALA A 68 2.99 13.29 3.43
C ALA A 68 3.67 14.67 3.48
N SER A 69 4.69 14.86 4.32
CA SER A 69 5.43 16.13 4.40
C SER A 69 6.24 16.41 3.13
N VAL A 70 6.93 15.39 2.59
CA VAL A 70 7.66 15.55 1.32
C VAL A 70 6.71 15.92 0.18
N ARG A 71 5.50 15.35 0.15
CA ARG A 71 4.50 15.70 -0.86
C ARG A 71 4.04 17.15 -0.74
N THR A 72 3.87 17.69 0.47
CA THR A 72 3.50 19.09 0.66
C THR A 72 4.63 20.02 0.22
N ASP A 73 5.88 19.67 0.53
CA ASP A 73 7.05 20.45 0.17
C ASP A 73 7.27 20.48 -1.34
N LEU A 74 7.14 19.33 -2.01
CA LEU A 74 7.21 19.23 -3.46
C LEU A 74 6.15 20.09 -4.14
N ARG A 75 4.90 20.07 -3.65
CA ARG A 75 3.84 20.94 -4.15
C ARG A 75 4.17 22.42 -3.98
N ALA A 76 4.73 22.80 -2.85
CA ALA A 76 5.13 24.19 -2.61
C ALA A 76 6.26 24.63 -3.56
N HIS A 77 7.26 23.77 -3.75
CA HIS A 77 8.35 24.02 -4.70
C HIS A 77 7.88 24.09 -6.15
N GLU A 78 6.99 23.18 -6.56
CA GLU A 78 6.38 23.17 -7.89
C GLU A 78 5.60 24.47 -8.15
N LEU A 79 4.77 24.89 -7.20
CA LEU A 79 4.02 26.14 -7.29
C LEU A 79 4.95 27.36 -7.39
N SER A 80 6.06 27.37 -6.65
CA SER A 80 7.07 28.43 -6.75
C SER A 80 7.79 28.43 -8.11
N SER A 81 8.12 27.26 -8.64
CA SER A 81 8.77 27.11 -9.95
C SER A 81 7.85 27.57 -11.09
N LEU A 82 6.60 27.10 -11.09
CA LEU A 82 5.58 27.50 -12.06
C LEU A 82 5.31 29.01 -12.00
N ARG A 83 5.31 29.61 -10.81
CA ARG A 83 5.23 31.06 -10.67
C ARG A 83 6.41 31.75 -11.34
N HIS A 84 7.64 31.29 -11.11
CA HIS A 84 8.81 31.91 -11.73
C HIS A 84 8.76 31.82 -13.25
N MET A 85 8.34 30.67 -13.79
CA MET A 85 8.10 30.51 -15.23
C MET A 85 7.03 31.50 -15.72
N LEU A 86 5.84 31.50 -15.12
CA LEU A 86 4.70 32.33 -15.54
C LEU A 86 5.01 33.84 -15.62
N PHE A 87 5.86 34.34 -14.72
CA PHE A 87 6.27 35.75 -14.69
C PHE A 87 7.49 36.07 -15.56
N SER A 88 8.08 35.07 -16.22
CA SER A 88 9.13 35.28 -17.21
C SER A 88 8.57 35.85 -18.52
N SER A 89 9.45 36.44 -19.33
CA SER A 89 9.08 37.01 -20.63
C SER A 89 9.27 35.97 -21.74
N PRO A 90 8.25 35.73 -22.60
CA PRO A 90 8.39 34.81 -23.74
C PRO A 90 9.39 35.36 -24.78
N GLN A 91 10.34 34.53 -25.22
CA GLN A 91 11.30 34.89 -26.28
C GLN A 91 10.86 34.42 -27.66
N GLY A 92 9.86 33.52 -27.75
CA GLY A 92 9.33 33.00 -29.00
C GLY A 92 7.91 32.45 -28.86
N ARG A 93 7.36 31.96 -29.97
CA ARG A 93 6.00 31.38 -30.01
C ARG A 93 5.86 30.16 -29.09
N VAL A 94 6.80 29.23 -29.20
CA VAL A 94 6.81 27.98 -28.42
C VAL A 94 6.92 28.29 -26.92
N ASP A 95 7.82 29.21 -26.56
CA ASP A 95 7.95 29.66 -25.16
C ASP A 95 6.66 30.27 -24.64
N HIS A 96 5.97 31.06 -25.47
CA HIS A 96 4.69 31.67 -25.09
C HIS A 96 3.61 30.61 -24.82
N GLU A 97 3.50 29.59 -25.68
CA GLU A 97 2.59 28.46 -25.48
C GLU A 97 2.94 27.69 -24.20
N HIS A 98 4.22 27.43 -23.97
CA HIS A 98 4.70 26.78 -22.76
C HIS A 98 4.40 27.59 -21.50
N LEU A 99 4.53 28.91 -21.54
CA LEU A 99 4.20 29.80 -20.43
C LEU A 99 2.70 29.83 -20.13
N ILE A 100 1.85 29.77 -21.17
CA ILE A 100 0.40 29.65 -21.00
C ILE A 100 0.06 28.31 -20.34
N GLU A 101 0.69 27.22 -20.76
CA GLU A 101 0.51 25.90 -20.16
C GLU A 101 0.98 25.88 -18.70
N ALA A 102 2.17 26.42 -18.41
CA ALA A 102 2.67 26.57 -17.05
C ALA A 102 1.74 27.41 -16.18
N GLY A 103 1.14 28.47 -16.73
CA GLY A 103 0.14 29.29 -16.05
C GLY A 103 -1.16 28.54 -15.74
N LYS A 104 -1.65 27.71 -16.67
CA LYS A 104 -2.81 26.84 -16.43
C LYS A 104 -2.52 25.83 -15.33
N HIS A 105 -1.34 25.22 -15.35
CA HIS A 105 -0.92 24.26 -14.33
C HIS A 105 -0.76 24.92 -12.96
N TYR A 106 -0.16 26.13 -12.92
CA TYR A 106 -0.06 26.95 -11.71
C TYR A 106 -1.43 27.20 -11.06
N LEU A 107 -2.45 27.55 -11.86
CA LEU A 107 -3.80 27.76 -11.34
C LEU A 107 -4.47 26.47 -10.86
N ALA A 108 -4.25 25.35 -11.55
CA ALA A 108 -4.77 24.04 -11.14
C ALA A 108 -4.22 23.60 -9.76
N LEU A 109 -2.99 24.00 -9.43
CA LEU A 109 -2.35 23.73 -8.13
C LEU A 109 -2.75 24.72 -7.02
N GLY A 110 -3.67 25.66 -7.28
CA GLY A 110 -4.12 26.65 -6.30
C GLY A 110 -3.35 27.97 -6.36
N GLY A 111 -2.83 28.32 -7.54
CA GLY A 111 -2.15 29.59 -7.79
C GLY A 111 -3.00 30.83 -7.45
N ASN A 112 -2.31 31.93 -7.15
CA ASN A 112 -2.93 33.17 -6.70
C ASN A 112 -3.57 34.02 -7.83
N GLY A 113 -4.32 35.05 -7.43
CA GLY A 113 -4.99 35.98 -8.36
C GLY A 113 -4.04 36.72 -9.30
N ALA A 114 -2.82 37.05 -8.86
CA ALA A 114 -1.82 37.68 -9.72
C ALA A 114 -1.40 36.77 -10.88
N GLY A 115 -1.24 35.46 -10.64
CA GLY A 115 -0.97 34.50 -11.70
C GLY A 115 -2.14 34.35 -12.68
N LYS A 116 -3.39 34.44 -12.20
CA LYS A 116 -4.56 34.44 -13.08
C LYS A 116 -4.56 35.64 -14.03
N ILE A 117 -4.28 36.84 -13.51
CA ILE A 117 -4.17 38.05 -14.33
C ILE A 117 -3.04 37.90 -15.34
N ARG A 118 -1.87 37.41 -14.92
CA ARG A 118 -0.72 37.20 -15.81
C ARG A 118 -1.02 36.19 -16.91
N LEU A 119 -1.72 35.10 -16.61
CA LEU A 119 -2.15 34.13 -17.61
C LEU A 119 -3.06 34.78 -18.67
N HIS A 120 -4.06 35.56 -18.24
CA HIS A 120 -4.93 36.27 -19.18
C HIS A 120 -4.16 37.27 -20.06
N GLN A 121 -3.18 37.98 -19.49
CA GLN A 121 -2.28 38.83 -20.27
C GLN A 121 -1.50 38.05 -21.32
N LEU A 122 -0.92 36.91 -20.93
CA LEU A 122 -0.19 36.05 -21.87
C LEU A 122 -1.12 35.52 -22.97
N GLU A 123 -2.33 35.09 -22.65
CA GLU A 123 -3.29 34.64 -23.65
C GLU A 123 -3.68 35.76 -24.62
N ALA A 124 -3.95 36.97 -24.13
CA ALA A 124 -4.25 38.13 -24.96
C ALA A 124 -3.06 38.52 -25.85
N ASP A 125 -1.85 38.57 -25.30
CA ASP A 125 -0.63 38.88 -26.04
C ASP A 125 -0.37 37.85 -27.14
N TYR A 126 -0.67 36.57 -26.88
CA TYR A 126 -0.53 35.50 -27.85
C TYR A 126 -1.53 35.65 -29.01
N GLN A 127 -2.80 35.93 -28.70
CA GLN A 127 -3.83 36.16 -29.73
C GLN A 127 -3.47 37.34 -30.63
N GLN A 128 -3.04 38.46 -30.06
CA GLN A 128 -2.60 39.62 -30.84
C GLN A 128 -1.42 39.30 -31.76
N ARG A 129 -0.51 38.41 -31.36
CA ARG A 129 0.61 37.96 -32.20
C ARG A 129 0.16 37.08 -33.35
N LEU A 130 -0.91 36.30 -33.18
CA LEU A 130 -1.48 35.49 -34.25
C LEU A 130 -2.22 36.36 -35.27
N GLU A 131 -2.93 37.39 -34.83
CA GLU A 131 -3.67 38.32 -35.70
C GLU A 131 -2.75 39.22 -36.53
N LYS A 132 -1.55 39.53 -36.03
CA LYS A 132 -0.55 40.38 -36.70
C LYS A 132 0.32 39.62 -37.72
N LYS A 133 0.07 38.33 -37.93
CA LYS A 133 0.86 37.45 -38.80
C LYS A 133 0.10 37.10 -40.07
#